data_AF-A0A7J2K7T8-F1
#
_entry.id   AF-A0A7J2K7T8-F1
#
_cell.length_a   1.000
_cell.length_b   1.000
_cell.length_c   1.000
_cell.angle_alpha   90.00
_cell.angle_beta   90.00
_cell.angle_gamma   90.00
#
_symmetry.space_group_name_H-M   'P 1'
#
loop_
_entity.id
_entity.type
_entity.pdbx_description
1 polymer ?
#
loop_
_entity_poly.entity_id
_entity_poly.type
_entity_poly.pdbx_seq_one_letter_code
_entity_poly.pdbx_strand_id
1 'polypeptide(L)'
;PKTGKLLAYTVVKIAPADFKDKAPYLIGLVELDDGTRILAQLTDFSQDELKDGARVEAVLRKIREDGESGIIEYGYKFRPLVG
;
A
#
# COMPACT_ATOMS: atom_id res chain seq x y z
N PRO A 1 12.70 -8.68 -4.17
CA PRO A 1 13.10 -7.65 -3.18
C PRO A 1 11.95 -7.35 -2.20
N LYS A 2 12.27 -7.06 -0.94
CA LYS A 2 11.27 -6.65 0.06
C LYS A 2 11.23 -5.13 0.27
N THR A 3 12.18 -4.40 -0.29
CA THR A 3 12.36 -2.97 -0.09
C THR A 3 12.39 -2.23 -1.43
N GLY A 4 12.08 -0.93 -1.38
CA GLY A 4 12.00 -0.08 -2.55
C GLY A 4 11.83 1.40 -2.22
N LYS A 5 11.57 2.18 -3.26
CA LYS A 5 11.38 3.62 -3.22
C LYS A 5 9.99 3.98 -3.73
N LEU A 6 9.26 4.83 -3.01
CA LEU A 6 8.01 5.40 -3.47
C LEU A 6 8.30 6.43 -4.58
N LEU A 7 7.77 6.23 -5.78
CA LEU A 7 7.96 7.15 -6.91
C LEU A 7 6.90 8.25 -6.96
N ALA A 8 5.65 7.87 -6.67
CA ALA A 8 4.50 8.77 -6.66
C ALA A 8 3.38 8.12 -5.83
N TYR A 9 2.49 8.94 -5.28
CA TYR A 9 1.32 8.46 -4.54
C TYR A 9 0.08 9.32 -4.76
N THR A 10 -1.08 8.75 -4.44
CA THR A 10 -2.35 9.47 -4.41
C THR A 10 -3.23 8.98 -3.26
N VAL A 11 -4.16 9.83 -2.84
CA VAL A 11 -5.20 9.50 -1.86
C VAL A 11 -6.50 9.21 -2.62
N VAL A 12 -6.96 7.97 -2.56
CA VAL A 12 -8.27 7.58 -3.08
C VAL A 12 -9.33 7.96 -2.05
N LYS A 13 -10.00 9.08 -2.28
CA LYS A 13 -11.07 9.59 -1.40
C LYS A 13 -12.43 8.96 -1.68
N ILE A 14 -12.72 8.67 -2.95
CA ILE A 14 -13.97 8.05 -3.41
C ILE A 14 -13.59 6.69 -3.98
N ALA A 15 -13.86 5.64 -3.21
CA ALA A 15 -13.50 4.27 -3.57
C ALA A 15 -14.62 3.56 -4.35
N PRO A 16 -14.27 2.55 -5.16
CA PRO A 16 -15.23 1.58 -5.70
C PRO A 16 -16.02 0.90 -4.57
N ALA A 17 -17.19 0.35 -4.88
CA ALA A 17 -18.10 -0.27 -3.91
C ALA A 17 -17.39 -1.24 -2.96
N ASP A 18 -16.57 -2.14 -3.52
CA ASP A 18 -15.84 -3.19 -2.78
C ASP A 18 -14.73 -2.66 -1.85
N PHE A 19 -14.38 -1.38 -1.97
CA PHE A 19 -13.33 -0.73 -1.18
C PHE A 19 -13.84 0.49 -0.41
N LYS A 20 -15.17 0.71 -0.36
CA LYS A 20 -15.77 1.86 0.34
C LYS A 20 -15.32 1.95 1.79
N ASP A 21 -15.28 0.83 2.50
CA ASP A 21 -14.90 0.77 3.90
C ASP A 21 -13.41 1.04 4.16
N LYS A 22 -12.63 1.17 3.08
CA LYS A 22 -11.20 1.48 3.13
C LYS A 22 -10.91 2.93 2.76
N ALA A 23 -11.88 3.66 2.24
CA ALA A 23 -11.68 5.07 1.91
C ALA A 23 -11.59 5.92 3.20
N PRO A 24 -10.69 6.92 3.24
CA PRO A 24 -9.64 7.19 2.27
C PRO A 24 -8.45 6.22 2.43
N TYR A 25 -7.87 5.76 1.30
CA TYR A 25 -6.64 4.99 1.32
C TYR A 25 -5.59 5.51 0.33
N LEU A 26 -4.33 5.16 0.58
CA LEU A 26 -3.20 5.54 -0.24
C LEU A 26 -2.88 4.45 -1.26
N ILE A 27 -2.60 4.87 -2.49
CA ILE A 27 -2.00 4.03 -3.54
C ILE A 27 -0.68 4.68 -3.94
N GLY A 28 0.36 3.86 -4.07
CA GLY A 28 1.69 4.30 -4.49
C GLY A 28 2.22 3.48 -5.66
N LEU A 29 2.99 4.13 -6.52
CA LEU A 29 3.90 3.48 -7.46
C LEU A 29 5.25 3.28 -6.77
N VAL A 30 5.64 2.04 -6.53
CA VAL A 30 6.89 1.69 -5.85
C VAL A 30 7.86 1.08 -6.86
N GLU A 31 9.08 1.57 -6.88
CA GLU A 31 10.21 0.93 -7.56
C GLU A 31 10.99 0.11 -6.53
N LEU A 32 10.98 -1.21 -6.69
CA LEU A 32 11.76 -2.12 -5.85
C LEU A 32 13.25 -1.99 -6.16
N ASP A 33 14.09 -2.44 -5.23
CA ASP A 33 15.55 -2.31 -5.36
C ASP A 33 16.16 -3.09 -6.54
N ASP A 34 15.40 -4.00 -7.18
CA ASP A 34 15.80 -4.67 -8.43
C ASP A 34 15.32 -3.94 -9.70
N GLY A 35 14.69 -2.77 -9.56
CA GLY A 35 14.13 -1.97 -10.66
C GLY A 35 12.68 -2.31 -11.02
N THR A 36 12.08 -3.35 -10.43
CA THR A 36 10.67 -3.71 -10.69
C THR A 36 9.73 -2.62 -10.19
N ARG A 37 8.74 -2.23 -11.00
CA ARG A 37 7.72 -1.24 -10.61
C ARG A 37 6.37 -1.89 -10.31
N ILE A 38 5.81 -1.56 -9.16
CA ILE A 38 4.55 -2.15 -8.66
C ILE A 38 3.62 -1.03 -8.18
N LEU A 39 2.35 -1.13 -8.56
CA LEU A 39 1.26 -0.37 -7.95
C LEU A 39 0.72 -1.13 -6.75
N ALA A 40 0.72 -0.50 -5.57
CA ALA A 40 0.25 -1.13 -4.34
C ALA A 40 -0.33 -0.12 -3.35
N GLN A 41 -1.12 -0.60 -2.39
CA GLN A 41 -1.59 0.23 -1.30
C GLN A 41 -0.45 0.56 -0.33
N LEU A 42 -0.48 1.78 0.20
CA LEU A 42 0.43 2.23 1.25
C LEU A 42 -0.26 2.13 2.62
N THR A 43 0.51 1.90 3.68
CA THR A 43 0.01 1.79 5.06
C THR A 43 1.05 2.32 6.05
N ASP A 44 0.59 2.68 7.25
CA ASP A 44 1.44 3.07 8.38
C ASP A 44 2.37 4.27 8.11
N PHE A 45 1.98 5.17 7.21
CA PHE A 45 2.69 6.43 7.00
C PHE A 45 2.19 7.49 7.99
N SER A 46 3.11 8.16 8.67
CA SER A 46 2.86 9.50 9.19
C SER A 46 2.86 10.54 8.06
N GLN A 47 2.33 11.72 8.35
CA GLN A 47 2.17 12.79 7.35
C GLN A 47 3.52 13.26 6.77
N ASP A 48 4.59 13.23 7.57
CA ASP A 48 5.93 13.71 7.18
C ASP A 48 6.77 12.66 6.42
N GLU A 49 6.41 11.38 6.56
CA GLU A 49 7.08 10.26 5.87
C GLU A 49 6.58 10.07 4.44
N LEU A 50 5.34 10.47 4.17
CA LEU A 50 4.70 10.27 2.88
C LEU A 50 5.14 11.34 1.88
N LYS A 51 6.20 11.03 1.14
CA LYS A 51 6.73 11.89 0.08
C LYS A 51 7.41 11.07 -1.01
N ASP A 52 7.55 11.69 -2.18
CA ASP A 52 8.28 11.09 -3.29
C ASP A 52 9.71 10.79 -2.85
N GLY A 53 10.14 9.58 -3.16
CA GLY A 53 11.43 9.02 -2.80
C GLY A 53 11.54 8.43 -1.40
N ALA A 54 10.47 8.39 -0.61
CA ALA A 54 10.45 7.67 0.66
C ALA A 54 10.86 6.19 0.49
N ARG A 55 11.68 5.69 1.41
CA ARG A 55 12.05 4.27 1.46
C ARG A 55 10.93 3.48 2.09
N VAL A 56 10.61 2.35 1.45
CA VAL A 56 9.48 1.51 1.84
C VAL A 56 9.87 0.05 1.90
N GLU A 57 9.10 -0.72 2.66
CA GLU A 57 9.16 -2.17 2.69
C GLU A 57 7.79 -2.82 2.47
N ALA A 58 7.79 -3.98 1.83
CA ALA A 58 6.62 -4.79 1.58
C ALA A 58 6.19 -5.52 2.87
N VAL A 59 4.91 -5.39 3.20
CA VAL A 59 4.28 -6.08 4.34
C VAL A 59 3.06 -6.86 3.89
N LEU A 60 2.85 -8.02 4.50
CA LEU A 60 1.64 -8.81 4.26
C LEU A 60 0.49 -8.24 5.09
N ARG A 61 -0.64 -7.95 4.43
CA ARG A 61 -1.83 -7.40 5.09
C ARG A 61 -3.10 -8.06 4.55
N LYS A 62 -4.13 -8.08 5.39
CA LYS A 62 -5.51 -8.42 4.98
C LYS A 62 -6.02 -7.33 4.02
N ILE A 63 -6.22 -7.70 2.75
CA ILE A 63 -6.67 -6.82 1.68
C ILE A 63 -8.19 -6.83 1.55
N ARG A 64 -8.86 -7.96 1.75
CA ARG A 64 -10.33 -8.04 1.85
C ARG A 64 -10.78 -9.30 2.56
N GLU A 65 -12.05 -9.31 2.93
CA GLU A 65 -12.77 -10.46 3.47
C GLU A 65 -14.08 -10.55 2.70
N ASP A 66 -14.34 -11.72 2.13
CA ASP A 66 -15.53 -11.96 1.29
C ASP A 66 -16.77 -12.27 2.14
N GLY A 67 -17.19 -11.32 2.98
CA GLY A 67 -18.30 -11.50 3.93
C GLY A 67 -17.95 -12.31 5.18
N GLU A 68 -18.90 -12.46 6.11
CA GLU A 68 -18.67 -13.02 7.47
C GLU A 68 -18.18 -14.48 7.49
N SER A 69 -18.37 -15.24 6.41
CA SER A 69 -17.92 -16.63 6.29
C SER A 69 -17.02 -16.87 5.06
N GLY A 70 -16.54 -15.82 4.42
CA GLY A 70 -15.76 -15.92 3.19
C GLY A 70 -14.26 -15.95 3.39
N ILE A 71 -13.54 -15.91 2.26
CA ILE A 71 -12.07 -16.01 2.24
C ILE A 71 -11.46 -14.69 2.67
N ILE A 72 -10.46 -14.79 3.56
CA ILE A 72 -9.58 -13.66 3.88
C ILE A 72 -8.47 -13.61 2.84
N GLU A 73 -8.46 -12.55 2.06
CA GLU A 73 -7.41 -12.33 1.07
C GLU A 73 -6.29 -11.51 1.66
N TYR A 74 -5.10 -12.10 1.63
CA TYR A 74 -3.85 -11.44 1.99
C TYR A 74 -3.10 -11.00 0.75
N GLY A 75 -2.46 -9.85 0.85
CA GLY A 75 -1.65 -9.29 -0.21
C GLY A 75 -0.64 -8.31 0.31
N TYR A 76 0.18 -7.80 -0.59
CA TYR A 76 1.24 -6.86 -0.24
C TYR A 76 0.71 -5.43 -0.15
N LYS A 77 1.11 -4.75 0.92
CA LYS A 77 1.12 -3.28 1.01
C LYS A 77 2.54 -2.81 1.26
N PHE A 78 2.77 -1.51 1.17
CA PHE A 78 4.05 -0.91 1.51
C PHE A 78 3.91 0.07 2.67
N ARG A 79 4.88 0.03 3.58
CA ARG A 79 4.99 0.97 4.71
C ARG A 79 6.36 1.65 4.71
N PRO A 80 6.57 2.74 5.47
CA PRO A 80 7.91 3.29 5.67
C PRO A 80 8.89 2.21 6.11
N LEU A 81 10.10 2.21 5.55
CA LEU A 81 11.16 1.30 5.97
C LEU A 81 11.53 1.60 7.42
N VAL A 82 11.27 0.64 8.31
CA VAL A 82 11.71 0.69 9.71
C VAL A 82 13.09 0.02 9.76
N GLY A 83 14.08 0.76 10.28
CA GLY A 83 15.45 0.26 10.44
C GLY A 83 15.59 -0.82 11.51
#